data_AF-A0A7C1PK05-F1
#
_entry.id   AF-A0A7C1PK05-F1
#
_cell.length_a   1.000
_cell.length_b   1.000
_cell.length_c   1.000
_cell.angle_alpha   90.00
_cell.angle_beta   90.00
_cell.angle_gamma   90.00
#
_symmetry.space_group_name_H-M   'P 1'
#
loop_
_entity.id
_entity.type
_entity.pdbx_description
1 polymer ?
#
loop_
_entity_poly.entity_id
_entity_poly.type
_entity_poly.pdbx_seq_one_letter_code
_entity_poly.pdbx_strand_id
1 'polypeptide(L)'
;MPRISREFVKLETRLLNDYRFFEMSERGQLAYIKLLVLGRTFDNKITKRLTTLKALLRVNWSEDDIALIISEIKDNFPNFKSNKYFHYFSGYEERLLRGKLKTPTSAANYCEDEDEDIDEDKDVDKEQQCTVVNSFWEYFLLKTNKQYKLNKQRKILIKQRLAEGYTLDQLKQAVDNFVGDDWAGRKDHMDLIYCIGKQKGKADNLEKWINKPVKSKDGIDQYIVEG
;
A
#
# COMPACT_ATOMS: atom_id res chain seq x y z
N MET A 1 -5.58 19.51 -27.77
CA MET A 1 -5.33 20.01 -26.41
C MET A 1 -4.08 19.35 -25.86
N PRO A 2 -3.10 20.11 -25.32
CA PRO A 2 -1.94 19.51 -24.67
C PRO A 2 -2.39 18.70 -23.45
N ARG A 3 -1.98 17.43 -23.37
CA ARG A 3 -2.27 16.61 -22.20
C ARG A 3 -1.42 17.14 -21.05
N ILE A 4 -2.06 17.80 -20.08
CA ILE A 4 -1.42 18.08 -18.78
C ILE A 4 -0.98 16.73 -18.22
N SER A 5 0.29 16.60 -17.83
CA SER A 5 0.77 15.33 -17.30
C SER A 5 0.03 15.04 -15.99
N ARG A 6 -0.52 13.83 -15.85
CA ARG A 6 -1.24 13.38 -14.63
C ARG A 6 -0.41 13.60 -13.36
N GLU A 7 0.91 13.62 -13.48
CA GLU A 7 1.85 13.88 -12.40
C GLU A 7 1.81 15.33 -11.90
N PHE A 8 1.56 16.29 -12.79
CA PHE A 8 1.42 17.70 -12.43
C PHE A 8 0.16 17.92 -11.60
N VAL A 9 -0.96 17.31 -12.01
CA VAL A 9 -2.23 17.35 -11.27
C VAL A 9 -2.06 16.73 -9.88
N LYS A 10 -1.40 15.57 -9.77
CA LYS A 10 -1.14 14.93 -8.46
C LYS A 10 -0.25 15.76 -7.53
N LEU A 11 0.71 16.50 -8.08
CA LEU A 11 1.54 17.41 -7.30
C LEU A 11 0.72 18.61 -6.81
N GLU A 12 -0.08 19.19 -7.70
CA GLU A 12 -0.94 20.33 -7.43
C GLU A 12 -1.96 20.01 -6.33
N THR A 13 -2.75 18.95 -6.46
CA THR A 13 -3.72 18.53 -5.43
C THR A 13 -3.07 18.34 -4.06
N ARG A 14 -1.87 17.74 -4.02
CA ARG A 14 -1.16 17.51 -2.75
C ARG A 14 -0.66 18.82 -2.12
N LEU A 15 -0.14 19.74 -2.92
CA LEU A 15 0.33 21.02 -2.40
C LEU A 15 -0.83 21.89 -1.93
N LEU A 16 -1.95 21.88 -2.67
CA LEU A 16 -3.16 22.62 -2.33
C LEU A 16 -3.83 22.11 -1.04
N ASN A 17 -3.69 20.82 -0.72
CA ASN A 17 -4.27 20.23 0.48
C ASN A 17 -3.34 20.26 1.72
N ASP A 18 -2.07 20.67 1.59
CA ASP A 18 -1.11 20.69 2.71
C ASP A 18 -0.96 22.12 3.25
N TYR A 19 -1.65 22.45 4.35
CA TYR A 19 -1.67 23.80 4.91
C TYR A 19 -0.26 24.36 5.23
N ARG A 20 0.69 23.48 5.60
CA ARG A 20 2.09 23.85 5.89
C ARG A 20 2.80 24.42 4.67
N PHE A 21 2.34 24.08 3.46
CA PHE A 21 2.85 24.69 2.25
C PHE A 21 2.56 26.20 2.25
N PHE A 22 1.37 26.59 2.69
CA PHE A 22 0.92 27.99 2.73
C PHE A 22 1.47 28.77 3.92
N GLU A 23 1.97 28.09 4.96
CA GLU A 23 2.67 28.74 6.09
C GLU A 23 4.09 29.20 5.73
N MET A 24 4.69 28.66 4.66
CA MET A 24 5.99 29.11 4.17
C MET A 24 5.87 30.43 3.38
N SER A 25 6.96 31.20 3.38
CA SER A 25 7.18 32.33 2.49
C SER A 25 7.01 31.93 1.02
N GLU A 26 6.63 32.88 0.15
CA GLU A 26 6.51 32.64 -1.30
C GLU A 26 7.82 32.10 -1.90
N ARG A 27 8.97 32.55 -1.37
CA ARG A 27 10.29 32.04 -1.75
C ARG A 27 10.48 30.60 -1.31
N GLY A 28 10.06 30.25 -0.09
CA GLY A 28 10.06 28.89 0.44
C GLY A 28 9.19 27.94 -0.37
N GLN A 29 7.96 28.37 -0.70
CA GLN A 29 7.04 27.65 -1.58
C GLN A 29 7.66 27.35 -2.95
N LEU A 30 8.20 28.37 -3.61
CA LEU A 30 8.86 28.21 -4.91
C LEU A 30 10.08 27.29 -4.83
N ALA A 31 10.91 27.45 -3.79
CA ALA A 31 12.08 26.60 -3.58
C ALA A 31 11.68 25.15 -3.35
N TYR A 32 10.65 24.89 -2.53
CA TYR A 32 10.14 23.55 -2.26
C TYR A 32 9.67 22.83 -3.54
N ILE A 33 8.89 23.51 -4.39
CA ILE A 33 8.45 22.95 -5.68
C ILE A 33 9.67 22.59 -6.53
N LYS A 34 10.67 23.47 -6.63
CA LYS A 34 11.89 23.19 -7.41
C LYS A 34 12.70 22.04 -6.81
N LEU A 35 12.80 21.95 -5.49
CA LEU A 35 13.48 20.83 -4.80
C LEU A 35 12.79 19.50 -5.08
N LEU A 36 11.46 19.44 -5.16
CA LEU A 36 10.74 18.22 -5.54
C LEU A 36 11.10 17.77 -6.96
N VAL A 37 11.21 18.71 -7.91
CA VAL A 37 11.66 18.43 -9.28
C VAL A 37 13.11 17.94 -9.28
N LEU A 38 14.01 18.60 -8.54
CA LEU A 38 15.41 18.17 -8.41
C LEU A 38 15.52 16.78 -7.77
N GLY A 39 14.72 16.50 -6.73
CA GLY A 39 14.64 15.19 -6.10
C GLY A 39 14.24 14.09 -7.09
N ARG A 40 13.37 14.40 -8.07
CA ARG A 40 13.05 13.46 -9.15
C ARG A 40 14.18 13.26 -10.15
N THR A 41 14.85 14.34 -10.53
CA THR A 41 15.90 14.28 -11.55
C THR A 41 17.18 13.61 -11.04
N PHE A 42 17.48 13.75 -9.75
CA PHE A 42 18.76 13.31 -9.16
C PHE A 42 18.60 12.15 -8.17
N ASP A 43 17.68 11.22 -8.42
CA ASP A 43 17.43 10.05 -7.57
C ASP A 43 17.34 10.39 -6.07
N ASN A 44 16.61 11.47 -5.77
CA ASN A 44 16.39 12.02 -4.44
C ASN A 44 17.64 12.52 -3.71
N LYS A 45 18.72 12.83 -4.43
CA LYS A 45 19.98 13.34 -3.87
C LYS A 45 20.19 14.80 -4.28
N ILE A 46 19.83 15.72 -3.39
CA ILE A 46 19.91 17.16 -3.64
C ILE A 46 21.17 17.73 -2.95
N THR A 47 22.03 18.43 -3.69
CA THR A 47 23.28 18.98 -3.16
C THR A 47 23.08 19.93 -1.97
N LYS A 48 23.99 19.84 -0.97
CA LYS A 48 24.10 20.79 0.15
C LYS A 48 24.88 22.06 -0.19
N ARG A 49 25.65 22.05 -1.29
CA ARG A 49 26.48 23.21 -1.67
C ARG A 49 25.57 24.33 -2.15
N LEU A 50 25.51 25.43 -1.40
CA LEU A 50 24.59 26.54 -1.65
C LEU A 50 24.82 27.18 -3.02
N THR A 51 26.09 27.33 -3.45
CA THR A 51 26.45 27.76 -4.82
C THR A 51 25.82 26.90 -5.91
N THR A 52 25.94 25.57 -5.79
CA THR A 52 25.36 24.62 -6.75
C THR A 52 23.84 24.62 -6.66
N LEU A 53 23.29 24.69 -5.46
CA LEU A 53 21.85 24.70 -5.24
C LEU A 53 21.21 25.96 -5.83
N LYS A 54 21.83 27.13 -5.65
CA LYS A 54 21.44 28.40 -6.29
C LYS A 54 21.35 28.26 -7.80
N ALA A 55 22.38 27.68 -8.42
CA ALA A 55 22.42 27.46 -9.87
C ALA A 55 21.30 26.50 -10.33
N LEU A 56 21.07 25.41 -9.59
CA LEU A 56 20.00 24.43 -9.89
C LEU A 56 18.60 25.03 -9.72
N LEU A 57 18.39 25.85 -8.69
CA LEU A 57 17.13 26.54 -8.45
C LEU A 57 16.88 27.66 -9.47
N ARG A 58 17.91 28.14 -10.18
CA ARG A 58 17.81 29.27 -11.14
C ARG A 58 17.20 30.51 -10.47
N VAL A 59 17.78 30.93 -9.35
CA VAL A 59 17.34 32.07 -8.54
C VAL A 59 18.51 33.01 -8.26
N ASN A 60 18.22 34.30 -8.12
CA ASN A 60 19.24 35.31 -7.81
C ASN A 60 19.32 35.64 -6.30
N TRP A 61 18.98 34.69 -5.44
CA TRP A 61 19.01 34.87 -3.98
C TRP A 61 20.45 34.77 -3.45
N SER A 62 20.71 35.36 -2.28
CA SER A 62 21.99 35.17 -1.60
C SER A 62 22.12 33.73 -1.07
N GLU A 63 23.34 33.30 -0.73
CA GLU A 63 23.51 31.98 -0.10
C GLU A 63 22.84 31.91 1.27
N ASP A 64 22.87 33.01 2.02
CA ASP A 64 22.20 33.13 3.33
C ASP A 64 20.69 33.02 3.18
N ASP A 65 20.08 33.68 2.18
CA ASP A 65 18.65 33.52 1.89
C ASP A 65 18.30 32.07 1.57
N ILE A 66 19.12 31.38 0.78
CA ILE A 66 18.91 29.98 0.45
C ILE A 66 19.02 29.11 1.71
N ALA A 67 19.99 29.38 2.57
CA ALA A 67 20.14 28.65 3.83
C ALA A 67 18.91 28.83 4.74
N LEU A 68 18.39 30.06 4.86
CA LEU A 68 17.17 30.37 5.60
C LEU A 68 15.95 29.65 5.02
N ILE A 69 15.75 29.73 3.70
CA ILE A 69 14.67 29.04 2.99
C ILE A 69 14.75 27.52 3.19
N ILE A 70 15.96 26.95 3.15
CA ILE A 70 16.16 25.51 3.39
C ILE A 70 15.84 25.14 4.84
N SER A 71 16.09 26.02 5.80
CA SER A 71 15.66 25.82 7.19
C SER A 71 14.14 25.85 7.29
N GLU A 72 13.51 26.90 6.75
CA GLU A 72 12.06 27.06 6.72
C GLU A 72 11.35 25.82 6.14
N ILE A 73 11.87 25.28 5.03
CA ILE A 73 11.32 24.07 4.41
C ILE A 73 11.46 22.86 5.32
N LYS A 74 12.56 22.71 6.06
CA LYS A 74 12.75 21.58 6.99
C LYS A 74 11.79 21.66 8.16
N ASP A 75 11.54 22.86 8.65
CA ASP A 75 10.66 23.11 9.78
C ASP A 75 9.20 22.77 9.40
N ASN A 76 8.78 23.15 8.19
CA ASN A 76 7.44 22.88 7.67
C ASN A 76 7.26 21.45 7.13
N PHE A 77 8.31 20.83 6.60
CA PHE A 77 8.26 19.50 6.00
C PHE A 77 9.29 18.55 6.63
N PRO A 78 8.92 17.84 7.72
CA PRO A 78 9.80 16.88 8.41
C PRO A 78 10.33 15.74 7.53
N ASN A 79 9.68 15.52 6.39
CA ASN A 79 10.11 14.55 5.38
C ASN A 79 11.30 15.06 4.56
N PHE A 80 11.62 16.35 4.55
CA PHE A 80 12.80 16.89 3.90
C PHE A 80 14.00 16.82 4.85
N LYS A 81 14.81 15.78 4.68
CA LYS A 81 15.92 15.44 5.58
C LYS A 81 17.28 15.75 4.95
N SER A 82 18.34 15.56 5.73
CA SER A 82 19.71 15.83 5.32
C SER A 82 20.64 14.80 5.91
N ASN A 83 21.59 14.27 5.13
CA ASN A 83 22.69 13.44 5.62
C ASN A 83 24.03 14.17 5.46
N LYS A 84 25.17 13.49 5.63
CA LYS A 84 26.50 14.11 5.48
C LYS A 84 26.73 14.77 4.11
N TYR A 85 26.11 14.28 3.04
CA TYR A 85 26.45 14.62 1.66
C TYR A 85 25.36 15.43 0.93
N PHE A 86 24.09 15.16 1.20
CA PHE A 86 22.96 15.71 0.44
C PHE A 86 21.70 15.89 1.30
N HIS A 87 20.76 16.69 0.78
CA HIS A 87 19.36 16.74 1.19
C HIS A 87 18.55 15.69 0.42
N TYR A 88 17.47 15.18 1.01
CA TYR A 88 16.61 14.16 0.41
C TYR A 88 15.20 14.17 1.04
N PHE A 89 14.21 13.68 0.31
CA PHE A 89 12.87 13.45 0.86
C PHE A 89 12.75 12.02 1.41
N SER A 90 12.44 11.83 2.69
CA SER A 90 12.12 10.50 3.24
C SER A 90 10.82 9.96 2.61
N GLY A 91 10.75 8.63 2.45
CA GLY A 91 9.63 7.97 1.78
C GLY A 91 9.55 8.24 0.27
N TYR A 92 10.58 8.80 -0.35
CA TYR A 92 10.62 9.01 -1.80
C TYR A 92 10.76 7.69 -2.59
N GLU A 93 11.61 6.76 -2.13
CA GLU A 93 11.84 5.50 -2.82
C GLU A 93 10.60 4.60 -2.86
N GLU A 94 9.83 4.54 -1.77
CA GLU A 94 8.55 3.81 -1.74
C GLU A 94 7.58 4.31 -2.83
N ARG A 95 7.64 5.59 -3.19
CA ARG A 95 6.81 6.20 -4.23
C ARG A 95 7.31 5.86 -5.64
N LEU A 96 8.63 5.90 -5.88
CA LEU A 96 9.21 5.48 -7.15
C LEU A 96 9.00 3.98 -7.43
N LEU A 97 9.07 3.14 -6.38
CA LEU A 97 8.85 1.71 -6.47
C LEU A 97 7.39 1.36 -6.82
N ARG A 98 6.41 2.19 -6.40
CA ARG A 98 5.01 2.03 -6.85
C ARG A 98 4.83 2.38 -8.33
N GLY A 99 5.58 3.35 -8.85
CA GLY A 99 5.51 3.76 -10.26
C GLY A 99 6.18 2.79 -11.24
N LYS A 100 7.26 2.11 -10.84
CA LYS A 100 7.98 1.15 -11.70
C LYS A 100 7.34 -0.24 -11.79
N LEU A 101 6.26 -0.52 -11.05
CA LEU A 101 5.63 -1.85 -10.97
C LEU A 101 4.47 -2.07 -11.96
N LYS A 102 4.21 -1.15 -12.90
CA LYS A 102 3.20 -1.34 -13.96
C LYS A 102 3.66 -0.75 -15.30
N THR A 103 4.37 -1.55 -16.08
CA THR A 103 4.05 -1.65 -17.52
C THR A 103 3.68 -3.10 -17.79
N PRO A 104 2.38 -3.45 -17.83
CA PRO A 104 1.96 -4.70 -18.42
C PRO A 104 2.19 -4.57 -19.93
N THR A 105 3.07 -5.42 -20.46
CA THR A 105 3.22 -5.64 -21.89
C THR A 105 2.00 -6.40 -22.40
N SER A 106 0.86 -5.72 -22.53
CA SER A 106 -0.23 -6.17 -23.40
C SER A 106 -1.20 -5.02 -23.64
N ALA A 107 -1.29 -4.62 -24.90
CA ALA A 107 -2.37 -3.81 -25.41
C ALA A 107 -3.72 -4.49 -25.13
N ALA A 108 -4.62 -3.80 -24.42
CA ALA A 108 -6.07 -3.85 -24.63
C ALA A 108 -6.73 -2.86 -23.67
N ASN A 109 -7.56 -2.01 -24.25
CA ASN A 109 -8.48 -1.08 -23.60
C ASN A 109 -9.12 -1.66 -22.32
N TYR A 110 -8.78 -1.12 -21.16
CA TYR A 110 -9.68 -1.02 -20.01
C TYR A 110 -9.23 0.18 -19.16
N CYS A 111 -10.00 1.27 -19.25
CA CYS A 111 -10.05 2.27 -18.19
C CYS A 111 -10.84 1.63 -17.05
N GLU A 112 -10.14 1.09 -16.05
CA GLU A 112 -10.72 0.90 -14.73
C GLU A 112 -9.97 1.83 -13.77
N ASP A 113 -10.73 2.85 -13.39
CA ASP A 113 -10.42 3.86 -12.40
C ASP A 113 -10.44 3.24 -11.00
N GLU A 114 -9.30 3.24 -10.33
CA GLU A 114 -9.22 3.13 -8.87
C GLU A 114 -8.12 4.07 -8.38
N ASP A 115 -8.48 5.30 -8.06
CA ASP A 115 -7.68 6.19 -7.21
C ASP A 115 -8.65 6.65 -6.09
N GLU A 116 -8.59 5.95 -4.94
CA GLU A 116 -9.32 6.34 -3.72
C GLU A 116 -8.77 7.65 -3.15
N ASP A 117 -9.66 8.62 -2.98
CA ASP A 117 -9.46 9.84 -2.20
C ASP A 117 -9.13 9.49 -0.74
N ILE A 118 -8.11 10.17 -0.20
CA ILE A 118 -7.68 10.07 1.20
C ILE A 118 -8.38 11.20 1.96
N ASP A 119 -9.55 10.88 2.52
CA ASP A 119 -10.11 11.59 3.67
C ASP A 119 -9.40 11.11 4.95
N GLU A 120 -9.01 12.06 5.81
CA GLU A 120 -8.24 11.84 7.04
C GLU A 120 -9.02 11.09 8.15
N ASP A 121 -10.29 10.70 7.92
CA ASP A 121 -11.07 9.84 8.80
C ASP A 121 -10.73 8.32 8.66
N LYS A 122 -9.93 7.92 7.66
CA LYS A 122 -9.61 6.49 7.36
C LYS A 122 -8.41 5.91 8.11
N ASP A 123 -7.66 6.68 8.89
CA ASP A 123 -6.42 6.15 9.48
C ASP A 123 -6.65 5.24 10.69
N VAL A 124 -7.78 5.35 11.38
CA VAL A 124 -8.21 4.38 12.42
C VAL A 124 -8.54 3.02 11.78
N ASP A 125 -9.20 3.01 10.62
CA ASP A 125 -9.60 1.79 9.92
C ASP A 125 -8.41 1.01 9.35
N LYS A 126 -7.33 1.69 8.92
CA LYS A 126 -6.14 1.00 8.40
C LYS A 126 -5.39 0.23 9.49
N GLU A 127 -5.33 0.77 10.70
CA GLU A 127 -4.67 0.12 11.83
C GLU A 127 -5.48 -1.09 12.30
N GLN A 128 -6.81 -0.95 12.41
CA GLN A 128 -7.73 -2.05 12.73
C GLN A 128 -7.72 -3.15 11.64
N GLN A 129 -7.66 -2.79 10.36
CA GLN A 129 -7.52 -3.78 9.30
C GLN A 129 -6.16 -4.50 9.34
N CYS A 130 -5.10 -3.82 9.79
CA CYS A 130 -3.78 -4.42 9.94
C CYS A 130 -3.79 -5.49 11.05
N THR A 131 -4.47 -5.23 12.17
CA THR A 131 -4.60 -6.20 13.28
C THR A 131 -5.43 -7.42 12.89
N VAL A 132 -6.53 -7.24 12.16
CA VAL A 132 -7.38 -8.36 11.68
C VAL A 132 -6.63 -9.26 10.70
N VAL A 133 -5.89 -8.69 9.74
CA VAL A 133 -5.10 -9.46 8.77
C VAL A 133 -4.02 -10.28 9.46
N ASN A 134 -3.31 -9.68 10.43
CA ASN A 134 -2.28 -10.38 11.18
C ASN A 134 -2.87 -11.48 12.06
N SER A 135 -4.00 -11.22 12.74
CA SER A 135 -4.70 -12.21 13.57
C SER A 135 -5.14 -13.42 12.76
N PHE A 136 -5.71 -13.20 11.57
CA PHE A 136 -6.05 -14.30 10.67
C PHE A 136 -4.81 -15.08 10.21
N TRP A 137 -3.74 -14.38 9.84
CA TRP A 137 -2.52 -15.02 9.37
C TRP A 137 -1.85 -15.89 10.44
N GLU A 138 -1.78 -15.40 11.68
CA GLU A 138 -1.26 -16.16 12.82
C GLU A 138 -2.09 -17.43 13.06
N TYR A 139 -3.42 -17.33 12.99
CA TYR A 139 -4.31 -18.48 13.10
C TYR A 139 -4.06 -19.52 12.00
N PHE A 140 -3.89 -19.07 10.76
CA PHE A 140 -3.55 -19.95 9.64
C PHE A 140 -2.23 -20.69 9.86
N LEU A 141 -1.17 -20.00 10.31
CA LEU A 141 0.11 -20.64 10.60
C LEU A 141 0.01 -21.65 11.74
N LEU A 142 -0.72 -21.30 12.81
CA LEU A 142 -0.97 -22.17 13.94
C LEU A 142 -1.66 -23.48 13.51
N LYS A 143 -2.73 -23.38 12.71
CA LYS A 143 -3.50 -24.56 12.28
C LYS A 143 -2.80 -25.42 11.25
N THR A 144 -1.99 -24.82 10.38
CA THR A 144 -1.26 -25.55 9.33
C THR A 144 0.10 -26.08 9.80
N ASN A 145 0.60 -25.61 10.95
CA ASN A 145 1.95 -25.86 11.45
C ASN A 145 3.04 -25.56 10.40
N LYS A 146 2.86 -24.47 9.65
CA LYS A 146 3.80 -24.01 8.63
C LYS A 146 4.52 -22.74 9.10
N GLN A 147 5.70 -22.50 8.56
CA GLN A 147 6.51 -21.31 8.86
C GLN A 147 6.62 -20.39 7.64
N TYR A 148 5.47 -19.96 7.11
CA TYR A 148 5.45 -19.05 5.96
C TYR A 148 5.54 -17.59 6.40
N LYS A 149 6.18 -16.76 5.56
CA LYS A 149 6.12 -15.30 5.71
C LYS A 149 4.84 -14.73 5.08
N LEU A 150 4.25 -13.74 5.75
CA LEU A 150 3.13 -12.99 5.23
C LEU A 150 3.62 -12.02 4.13
N ASN A 151 3.56 -12.46 2.87
CA ASN A 151 3.95 -11.64 1.73
C ASN A 151 2.81 -10.71 1.28
N LYS A 152 3.11 -9.79 0.36
CA LYS A 152 2.15 -8.80 -0.14
C LYS A 152 0.91 -9.44 -0.79
N GLN A 153 1.09 -10.51 -1.58
CA GLN A 153 -0.02 -11.19 -2.26
C GLN A 153 -0.99 -11.83 -1.26
N ARG A 154 -0.48 -12.49 -0.22
CA ARG A 154 -1.29 -13.08 0.85
C ARG A 154 -2.04 -12.02 1.65
N LYS A 155 -1.39 -10.88 1.95
CA LYS A 155 -2.07 -9.74 2.59
C LYS A 155 -3.23 -9.22 1.75
N ILE A 156 -3.01 -9.04 0.46
CA ILE A 156 -4.05 -8.57 -0.47
C ILE A 156 -5.20 -9.57 -0.52
N LEU A 157 -4.91 -10.87 -0.61
CA LEU A 157 -5.94 -11.91 -0.63
C LEU A 157 -6.82 -11.88 0.62
N ILE A 158 -6.23 -11.74 1.81
CA ILE A 158 -7.00 -11.67 3.08
C ILE A 158 -7.86 -10.42 3.10
N LYS A 159 -7.29 -9.26 2.76
CA LYS A 159 -8.02 -7.99 2.71
C LYS A 159 -9.18 -8.03 1.72
N GLN A 160 -8.97 -8.63 0.56
CA GLN A 160 -10.00 -8.79 -0.45
C GLN A 160 -11.18 -9.59 0.10
N ARG A 161 -10.93 -10.71 0.80
CA ARG A 161 -12.01 -11.48 1.42
C ARG A 161 -12.75 -10.70 2.51
N LEU A 162 -12.03 -9.95 3.34
CA LEU A 162 -12.68 -9.10 4.33
C LEU A 162 -13.56 -8.02 3.66
N ALA A 163 -13.09 -7.43 2.56
CA ALA A 163 -13.85 -6.45 1.78
C ALA A 163 -15.05 -7.05 1.03
N GLU A 164 -15.02 -8.35 0.70
CA GLU A 164 -16.15 -9.10 0.15
C GLU A 164 -17.25 -9.39 1.20
N GLY A 165 -17.04 -9.01 2.46
CA GLY A 165 -18.02 -9.12 3.55
C GLY A 165 -17.82 -10.33 4.47
N TYR A 166 -16.77 -11.14 4.25
CA TYR A 166 -16.49 -12.26 5.14
C TYR A 166 -15.92 -11.78 6.48
N THR A 167 -16.42 -12.36 7.57
CA THR A 167 -15.92 -12.07 8.92
C THR A 167 -14.64 -12.84 9.22
N LEU A 168 -13.85 -12.36 10.19
CA LEU A 168 -12.66 -13.07 10.66
C LEU A 168 -12.97 -14.51 11.08
N ASP A 169 -14.11 -14.73 11.73
CA ASP A 169 -14.50 -16.05 12.22
C ASP A 169 -14.86 -17.01 11.08
N GLN A 170 -15.53 -16.53 10.03
CA GLN A 170 -15.77 -17.32 8.81
C GLN A 170 -14.46 -17.73 8.13
N LEU A 171 -13.49 -16.81 8.07
CA LEU A 171 -12.17 -17.13 7.53
C LEU A 171 -11.46 -18.20 8.39
N LYS A 172 -11.55 -18.11 9.72
CA LYS A 172 -10.99 -19.13 10.63
C LYS A 172 -11.70 -20.48 10.49
N GLN A 173 -13.03 -20.49 10.37
CA GLN A 173 -13.80 -21.70 10.11
C GLN A 173 -13.36 -22.37 8.81
N ALA A 174 -13.13 -21.60 7.75
CA ALA A 174 -12.61 -22.11 6.49
C ALA A 174 -11.24 -22.78 6.67
N VAL A 175 -10.36 -22.21 7.49
CA VAL A 175 -9.06 -22.81 7.84
C VAL A 175 -9.23 -24.14 8.56
N ASP A 176 -10.13 -24.21 9.54
CA ASP A 176 -10.40 -25.45 10.28
C ASP A 176 -10.94 -26.55 9.35
N ASN A 177 -11.87 -26.20 8.47
CA ASN A 177 -12.45 -27.12 7.49
C ASN A 177 -11.45 -27.56 6.42
N PHE A 178 -10.54 -26.67 6.02
CA PHE A 178 -9.43 -26.95 5.10
C PHE A 178 -8.39 -27.90 5.71
N VAL A 179 -8.00 -27.66 6.97
CA VAL A 179 -7.01 -28.48 7.69
C VAL A 179 -7.60 -29.84 8.11
N GLY A 180 -8.90 -29.90 8.38
CA GLY A 180 -9.61 -31.12 8.73
C GLY A 180 -9.96 -32.00 7.52
N ASP A 181 -9.80 -31.52 6.29
CA ASP A 181 -10.04 -32.31 5.08
C ASP A 181 -8.86 -33.23 4.77
N ASP A 182 -9.13 -34.50 4.44
CA ASP A 182 -8.11 -35.47 4.07
C ASP A 182 -8.25 -35.85 2.59
N TRP A 183 -7.60 -35.07 1.74
CA TRP A 183 -7.63 -35.23 0.28
C TRP A 183 -6.22 -35.51 -0.28
N ALA A 184 -6.18 -36.22 -1.40
CA ALA A 184 -4.92 -36.67 -1.99
C ALA A 184 -4.03 -35.48 -2.44
N GLY A 185 -2.81 -35.39 -1.90
CA GLY A 185 -1.88 -34.30 -2.20
C GLY A 185 -2.00 -33.08 -1.28
N ARG A 186 -2.82 -33.15 -0.22
CA ARG A 186 -3.02 -32.06 0.74
C ARG A 186 -1.71 -31.42 1.21
N LYS A 187 -0.73 -32.23 1.60
CA LYS A 187 0.55 -31.77 2.17
C LYS A 187 1.28 -30.76 1.28
N ASP A 188 1.18 -30.92 -0.04
CA ASP A 188 1.86 -30.10 -1.03
C ASP A 188 1.09 -28.81 -1.36
N HIS A 189 -0.18 -28.76 -0.98
CA HIS A 189 -1.12 -27.69 -1.31
C HIS A 189 -1.64 -26.97 -0.06
N MET A 190 -0.94 -27.11 1.08
CA MET A 190 -1.20 -26.37 2.32
C MET A 190 -0.78 -24.89 2.19
N ASP A 191 -1.36 -24.15 1.25
CA ASP A 191 -1.15 -22.71 1.07
C ASP A 191 -2.49 -21.95 1.19
N LEU A 192 -2.38 -20.68 1.57
CA LEU A 192 -3.49 -19.75 1.70
C LEU A 192 -4.33 -19.64 0.42
N ILE A 193 -3.70 -19.77 -0.76
CA ILE A 193 -4.40 -19.72 -2.05
C ILE A 193 -5.38 -20.89 -2.22
N TYR A 194 -5.06 -22.07 -1.68
CA TYR A 194 -5.96 -23.23 -1.72
C TYR A 194 -7.01 -23.21 -0.61
N CYS A 195 -6.74 -22.45 0.45
CA CYS A 195 -7.70 -22.22 1.53
C CYS A 195 -8.72 -21.16 1.13
N ILE A 196 -8.30 -19.94 0.78
CA ILE A 196 -9.21 -18.80 0.59
C ILE A 196 -9.07 -18.12 -0.77
N GLY A 197 -8.31 -18.69 -1.71
CA GLY A 197 -8.11 -18.12 -3.05
C GLY A 197 -9.23 -18.47 -4.02
N LYS A 198 -9.45 -17.58 -5.01
CA LYS A 198 -10.39 -17.77 -6.12
C LYS A 198 -9.60 -18.08 -7.40
N GLN A 199 -9.87 -19.23 -8.03
CA GLN A 199 -9.24 -19.62 -9.30
C GLN A 199 -10.21 -19.38 -10.47
N LYS A 200 -9.72 -18.84 -11.58
CA LYS A 200 -10.55 -18.57 -12.76
C LYS A 200 -11.18 -19.87 -13.29
N GLY A 201 -12.51 -19.86 -13.44
CA GLY A 201 -13.27 -21.01 -13.95
C GLY A 201 -13.45 -22.16 -12.95
N LYS A 202 -13.12 -21.98 -11.67
CA LYS A 202 -13.39 -22.95 -10.60
C LYS A 202 -14.29 -22.34 -9.53
N ALA A 203 -14.92 -23.22 -8.75
CA ALA A 203 -15.64 -22.83 -7.55
C ALA A 203 -14.71 -22.10 -6.57
N ASP A 204 -15.27 -21.17 -5.82
CA ASP A 204 -14.53 -20.43 -4.81
C ASP A 204 -14.13 -21.35 -3.66
N ASN A 205 -12.82 -21.42 -3.37
CA ASN A 205 -12.33 -22.26 -2.29
C ASN A 205 -12.88 -21.82 -0.93
N LEU A 206 -13.01 -20.52 -0.69
CA LEU A 206 -13.50 -20.01 0.60
C LEU A 206 -14.93 -20.50 0.85
N GLU A 207 -15.82 -20.32 -0.12
CA GLU A 207 -17.21 -20.80 -0.08
C GLU A 207 -17.28 -22.32 0.10
N LYS A 208 -16.43 -23.06 -0.61
CA LYS A 208 -16.34 -24.52 -0.46
C LYS A 208 -16.07 -24.90 1.00
N TRP A 209 -15.17 -24.22 1.67
CA TRP A 209 -14.79 -24.56 3.04
C TRP A 209 -15.78 -24.04 4.08
N ILE A 210 -16.38 -22.87 3.89
CA ILE A 210 -17.42 -22.36 4.80
C ILE A 210 -18.64 -23.28 4.80
N ASN A 211 -19.08 -23.70 3.62
CA ASN A 211 -20.28 -24.53 3.45
C ASN A 211 -20.00 -26.03 3.62
N LYS A 212 -18.79 -26.41 4.05
CA LYS A 212 -18.47 -27.82 4.26
C LYS A 212 -19.26 -28.35 5.47
N PRO A 213 -20.04 -29.44 5.31
CA PRO A 213 -20.80 -30.00 6.41
C PRO A 213 -19.84 -30.42 7.53
N VAL A 214 -20.18 -30.01 8.76
CA VAL A 214 -19.43 -30.40 9.95
C VAL A 214 -19.71 -31.89 10.16
N LYS A 215 -18.71 -32.73 9.87
CA LYS A 215 -18.81 -34.15 10.18
C LYS A 215 -18.94 -34.28 11.70
N SER A 216 -20.13 -34.60 12.19
CA SER A 216 -20.31 -34.93 13.60
C SER A 216 -19.43 -36.13 13.91
N LYS A 217 -18.76 -36.12 15.07
CA LYS A 217 -17.92 -37.25 15.52
C LYS A 217 -18.72 -38.56 15.64
N ASP A 218 -20.05 -38.46 15.62
CA ASP A 218 -21.00 -39.58 15.73
C ASP A 218 -21.55 -40.06 14.38
N GLY A 219 -21.10 -39.51 13.25
CA GLY A 219 -21.44 -40.02 11.92
C GLY A 219 -22.87 -39.73 11.45
N ILE A 220 -23.57 -38.78 12.08
CA ILE A 220 -24.91 -38.33 11.65
C ILE A 220 -24.76 -36.95 11.02
N ASP A 221 -24.88 -36.88 9.69
CA ASP A 221 -24.94 -35.62 8.95
C ASP A 221 -26.29 -34.95 9.22
N GLN A 222 -26.29 -33.84 9.97
CA GLN A 222 -27.49 -33.01 10.15
C GLN A 222 -27.56 -31.98 9.01
N TYR A 223 -28.54 -32.14 8.13
CA TYR A 223 -28.92 -31.10 7.17
C TYR A 223 -29.76 -30.04 7.90
N ILE A 224 -29.27 -28.81 7.94
CA ILE A 224 -30.09 -27.67 8.35
C ILE A 224 -31.04 -27.37 7.19
N VAL A 225 -32.32 -27.72 7.37
CA VAL A 225 -33.39 -27.28 6.48
C VAL A 225 -33.80 -25.89 6.97
N GLU A 226 -33.37 -24.86 6.25
CA GLU A 226 -33.92 -23.51 6.44
C GLU A 226 -35.37 -23.48 5.95
N GLY A 227 -36.27 -22.98 6.79
CA GLY A 227 -37.68 -22.75 6.51
C GLY A 227 -38.00 -21.27 6.38
#